data_AF-A0A2G9TB56-F1
#
_entry.id   AF-A0A2G9TB56-F1
#
_cell.length_a   1.000
_cell.length_b   1.000
_cell.length_c   1.000
_cell.angle_alpha   90.00
_cell.angle_beta   90.00
_cell.angle_gamma   90.00
#
_symmetry.space_group_name_H-M   'P 1'
#
loop_
_entity.id
_entity.type
_entity.pdbx_description
1 polymer ?
#
loop_
_entity_poly.entity_id
_entity_poly.type
_entity_poly.pdbx_seq_one_letter_code
_entity_poly.pdbx_strand_id
1 'polypeptide(L)'
;AICYIELGTAITEPGADFAYTVYVGWKAIAFAFMWVSVFVTYPASAAVQALTFGQYIAVLIVLNFYALDRYAAPFQVAVTSAKMLAMAIIVFAGFYYLFFEGWTKNLREPMAGSVWAPGKLALAFYGGLWSYAGWDILNYGTPEIEKPTRTMPLSLISGILIVCITYVAINISYFVVLTPNEMKNSTAVAA
;
A
#
# COMPACT_ATOMS: atom_id res chain seq x y z
N ALA A 1 -5.20 11.16 -5.38
CA ALA A 1 -5.86 10.24 -6.33
C ALA A 1 -6.82 10.93 -7.30
N ILE A 2 -7.96 11.51 -6.88
CA ILE A 2 -8.89 12.18 -7.82
C ILE A 2 -8.21 13.34 -8.57
N CYS A 3 -7.48 14.22 -7.87
CA CYS A 3 -6.73 15.31 -8.51
C CYS A 3 -5.69 14.79 -9.53
N TYR A 4 -5.14 13.59 -9.29
CA TYR A 4 -4.19 12.96 -10.21
C TYR A 4 -4.88 12.39 -11.45
N ILE A 5 -6.10 11.89 -11.33
CA ILE A 5 -6.91 11.48 -12.49
C ILE A 5 -7.25 12.70 -13.35
N GLU A 6 -7.61 13.81 -12.72
CA GLU A 6 -7.86 15.07 -13.44
C GLU A 6 -6.60 15.52 -14.21
N LEU A 7 -5.44 15.50 -13.56
CA LEU A 7 -4.16 15.80 -14.22
C LEU A 7 -3.81 14.79 -15.33
N GLY A 8 -3.97 13.49 -15.10
CA GLY A 8 -3.64 12.44 -16.08
C GLY A 8 -4.62 12.34 -17.25
N THR A 9 -5.84 12.85 -17.10
CA THR A 9 -6.79 12.98 -18.21
C THR A 9 -6.63 14.31 -18.96
N ALA A 10 -6.13 15.36 -18.31
CA ALA A 10 -5.84 16.64 -18.95
C ALA A 10 -4.48 16.65 -19.68
N ILE A 11 -3.45 16.01 -19.09
CA ILE A 11 -2.07 15.98 -19.58
C ILE A 11 -1.72 14.53 -19.93
N THR A 12 -1.85 14.18 -21.21
CA THR A 12 -1.63 12.82 -21.72
C THR A 12 -0.17 12.58 -22.12
N GLU A 13 0.78 13.09 -21.33
CA GLU A 13 2.21 12.88 -21.54
C GLU A 13 2.73 11.72 -20.68
N PRO A 14 3.63 10.87 -21.20
CA PRO A 14 4.22 9.79 -20.42
C PRO A 14 5.12 10.36 -19.31
N GLY A 15 5.00 9.82 -18.10
CA GLY A 15 5.83 10.20 -16.96
C GLY A 15 5.09 10.78 -15.75
N ALA A 16 3.76 10.88 -15.81
CA ALA A 16 2.87 11.36 -14.74
C ALA A 16 3.43 12.58 -14.00
N ASP A 17 3.76 12.47 -12.72
CA ASP A 17 4.24 13.54 -11.81
C ASP A 17 5.34 14.41 -12.43
N PHE A 18 6.29 13.77 -13.10
CA PHE A 18 7.37 14.47 -13.79
C PHE A 18 6.83 15.28 -14.99
N ALA A 19 6.02 14.65 -15.83
CA ALA A 19 5.40 15.29 -16.99
C ALA A 19 4.48 16.44 -16.57
N TYR A 20 3.69 16.26 -15.51
CA TYR A 20 2.80 17.29 -14.97
C TYR A 20 3.59 18.53 -14.50
N THR A 21 4.72 18.31 -13.82
CA THR A 21 5.56 19.42 -13.31
C THR A 21 6.29 20.13 -14.45
N VAL A 22 6.70 19.40 -15.49
CA VAL A 22 7.32 19.97 -16.70
C VAL A 22 6.31 20.77 -17.51
N TYR A 23 5.06 20.30 -17.62
CA TYR A 23 3.98 20.97 -18.34
C TYR A 23 3.69 22.38 -17.79
N VAL A 24 3.76 22.56 -16.47
CA VAL A 24 3.58 23.87 -15.80
C VAL A 24 4.83 24.77 -15.93
N GLY A 25 5.93 24.26 -16.51
CA GLY A 25 7.18 25.01 -16.70
C GLY A 25 8.14 24.94 -15.49
N TRP A 26 7.83 24.16 -14.46
CA TRP A 26 8.61 24.06 -13.22
C TRP A 26 9.75 23.04 -13.31
N LYS A 27 10.61 23.18 -14.33
CA LYS A 27 11.67 22.21 -14.66
C LYS A 27 12.64 21.93 -13.50
N ALA A 28 12.97 22.92 -12.68
CA ALA A 28 13.84 22.74 -11.52
C ALA A 28 13.20 21.85 -10.44
N ILE A 29 11.89 22.00 -10.20
CA ILE A 29 11.13 21.17 -9.26
C ILE A 29 10.99 19.75 -9.81
N ALA A 30 10.72 19.61 -11.11
CA ALA A 30 10.65 18.30 -11.77
C ALA A 30 11.98 17.53 -11.64
N PHE A 31 13.11 18.21 -11.83
CA PHE A 31 14.44 17.62 -11.64
C PHE A 31 14.68 17.20 -10.18
N ALA A 32 14.38 18.09 -9.21
CA ALA A 32 14.53 17.78 -7.80
C ALA A 32 13.65 16.59 -7.37
N PHE A 33 12.41 16.54 -7.85
CA PHE A 33 11.49 15.42 -7.61
C PHE A 33 12.06 14.10 -8.14
N MET A 34 12.59 14.10 -9.37
CA MET A 34 13.19 12.91 -9.96
C MET A 34 14.43 12.47 -9.17
N TRP A 35 15.26 13.42 -8.74
CA TRP A 35 16.45 13.17 -7.93
C TRP A 35 16.09 12.51 -6.59
N VAL A 36 15.13 13.08 -5.86
CA VAL A 36 14.66 12.53 -4.58
C VAL A 36 14.05 11.14 -4.79
N SER A 37 13.27 10.95 -5.85
CA SER A 37 12.64 9.66 -6.15
C SER A 37 13.69 8.57 -6.37
N VAL A 38 14.70 8.84 -7.20
CA VAL A 38 15.75 7.87 -7.58
C VAL A 38 16.70 7.57 -6.42
N PHE A 39 17.16 8.59 -5.69
CA PHE A 39 18.20 8.41 -4.66
C PHE A 39 17.65 8.12 -3.27
N VAL A 40 16.41 8.52 -2.98
CA VAL A 40 15.83 8.41 -1.64
C VAL A 40 14.65 7.46 -1.66
N THR A 41 13.60 7.76 -2.42
CA THR A 41 12.32 7.06 -2.31
C THR A 41 12.39 5.60 -2.76
N TYR A 42 12.91 5.32 -3.95
CA TYR A 42 12.99 3.94 -4.46
C TYR A 42 13.94 3.06 -3.63
N PRO A 43 15.18 3.49 -3.30
CA PRO A 43 16.06 2.69 -2.45
C PRO A 43 15.51 2.48 -1.05
N ALA A 44 14.88 3.50 -0.44
CA ALA A 44 14.29 3.37 0.88
C ALA A 44 13.11 2.38 0.88
N SER A 45 12.23 2.44 -0.13
CA SER A 45 11.13 1.48 -0.27
C SER A 45 11.64 0.05 -0.46
N ALA A 46 12.64 -0.13 -1.32
CA ALA A 46 13.29 -1.42 -1.51
C ALA A 46 13.96 -1.92 -0.22
N ALA A 47 14.60 -1.03 0.56
CA ALA A 47 15.23 -1.38 1.83
C ALA A 47 14.21 -1.78 2.90
N VAL A 48 13.09 -1.07 3.03
CA VAL A 48 11.99 -1.45 3.95
C VAL A 48 11.45 -2.84 3.57
N GLN A 49 11.16 -3.06 2.29
CA GLN A 49 10.72 -4.38 1.82
C GLN A 49 11.79 -5.45 2.03
N ALA A 50 13.08 -5.12 1.88
CA ALA A 50 14.19 -6.03 2.12
C ALA A 50 14.38 -6.35 3.60
N LEU A 51 14.05 -5.45 4.52
CA LEU A 51 14.07 -5.75 5.95
C LEU A 51 12.95 -6.72 6.32
N THR A 52 11.75 -6.51 5.79
CA THR A 52 10.60 -7.39 6.07
C THR A 52 10.77 -8.77 5.42
N PHE A 53 11.38 -8.83 4.23
CA PHE A 53 11.52 -10.08 3.45
C PHE A 53 12.95 -10.62 3.34
N GLY A 54 13.94 -10.01 4.02
CA GLY A 54 15.35 -10.42 4.26
C GLY A 54 16.10 -11.12 3.13
N GLN A 55 15.66 -12.33 2.81
CA GLN A 55 16.26 -13.27 1.87
C GLN A 55 15.58 -13.30 0.48
N TYR A 56 14.31 -12.89 0.36
CA TYR A 56 13.54 -13.04 -0.87
C TYR A 56 13.87 -11.98 -1.94
N ILE A 57 14.35 -10.79 -1.54
CA ILE A 57 14.68 -9.72 -2.51
C ILE A 57 15.94 -10.02 -3.33
N ALA A 58 16.96 -10.65 -2.77
CA ALA A 58 18.16 -11.01 -3.54
C ALA A 58 17.81 -11.97 -4.69
N VAL A 59 16.93 -12.93 -4.42
CA VAL A 59 16.40 -13.86 -5.43
C VAL A 59 15.57 -13.12 -6.47
N LEU A 60 14.70 -12.19 -6.05
CA LEU A 60 13.88 -11.38 -6.95
C LEU A 60 14.70 -10.48 -7.87
N ILE A 61 15.75 -9.84 -7.36
CA ILE A 61 16.65 -9.00 -8.15
C ILE A 61 17.35 -9.85 -9.21
N VAL A 62 17.92 -10.99 -8.82
CA VAL A 62 18.58 -11.91 -9.76
C VAL A 62 17.60 -12.43 -10.82
N LEU A 63 16.38 -12.78 -10.44
CA LEU A 63 15.34 -13.22 -11.39
C LEU A 63 14.90 -12.12 -12.35
N ASN A 64 14.82 -10.87 -11.87
CA ASN A 64 14.47 -9.72 -12.70
C ASN A 64 15.53 -9.46 -13.79
N PHE A 65 16.82 -9.60 -13.45
CA PHE A 65 17.92 -9.44 -14.42
C PHE A 65 18.03 -10.58 -15.45
N TYR A 66 17.63 -11.81 -15.12
CA TYR A 66 17.86 -12.97 -15.99
C TYR A 66 16.71 -13.31 -16.94
N ALA A 67 15.44 -13.05 -16.58
CA ALA A 67 14.29 -13.22 -17.49
C ALA A 67 12.97 -12.70 -16.89
N LEU A 68 12.68 -11.42 -17.12
CA LEU A 68 11.45 -10.73 -16.72
C LEU A 68 10.16 -11.47 -17.17
N ASP A 69 10.06 -11.81 -18.45
CA ASP A 69 8.77 -12.24 -19.02
C ASP A 69 8.43 -13.70 -18.72
N ARG A 70 9.44 -14.57 -18.62
CA ARG A 70 9.23 -16.03 -18.55
C ARG A 70 9.08 -16.56 -17.14
N TYR A 71 9.75 -15.94 -16.16
CA TYR A 71 9.78 -16.44 -14.77
C TYR A 71 9.27 -15.40 -13.76
N ALA A 72 9.54 -14.11 -13.95
CA ALA A 72 9.13 -13.10 -12.96
C ALA A 72 7.62 -12.85 -12.98
N ALA A 73 6.98 -12.78 -14.16
CA ALA A 73 5.54 -12.53 -14.25
C ALA A 73 4.67 -13.64 -13.60
N PRO A 74 4.85 -14.95 -13.88
CA PRO A 74 4.09 -16.00 -13.20
C PRO A 74 4.37 -16.05 -11.68
N PHE A 75 5.62 -15.79 -11.28
CA PHE A 75 5.98 -15.73 -9.86
C PHE A 75 5.24 -14.58 -9.15
N GLN A 76 5.18 -13.40 -9.77
CA GLN A 76 4.45 -12.24 -9.23
C GLN A 76 2.95 -12.55 -9.06
N VAL A 77 2.33 -13.24 -10.03
CA VAL A 77 0.93 -13.68 -9.93
C VAL A 77 0.74 -14.65 -8.75
N ALA A 78 1.64 -15.62 -8.59
CA ALA A 78 1.59 -16.59 -7.49
C ALA A 78 1.71 -15.89 -6.13
N VAL A 79 2.68 -14.99 -5.96
CA VAL A 79 2.86 -14.20 -4.72
C VAL A 79 1.65 -13.32 -4.44
N THR A 80 1.07 -12.69 -5.47
CA THR A 80 -0.12 -11.85 -5.31
C THR A 80 -1.32 -12.69 -4.85
N SER A 81 -1.52 -13.86 -5.45
CA SER A 81 -2.57 -14.80 -5.07
C SER A 81 -2.40 -15.30 -3.63
N ALA A 82 -1.17 -15.67 -3.25
CA ALA A 82 -0.85 -16.11 -1.90
C ALA A 82 -1.11 -15.01 -0.85
N LYS A 83 -0.74 -13.75 -1.14
CA LYS A 83 -1.04 -12.60 -0.27
C LYS A 83 -2.54 -12.40 -0.07
N MET A 84 -3.32 -12.47 -1.14
CA MET A 84 -4.78 -12.35 -1.06
C MET A 84 -5.41 -13.46 -0.22
N LEU A 85 -4.93 -14.69 -0.37
CA LEU A 85 -5.41 -15.84 0.39
C LEU A 85 -5.05 -15.73 1.88
N ALA A 86 -3.83 -15.30 2.20
CA ALA A 86 -3.41 -15.05 3.58
C ALA A 86 -4.28 -13.97 4.26
N MET A 87 -4.54 -12.85 3.57
CA MET A 87 -5.44 -11.81 4.08
C MET A 87 -6.86 -12.33 4.29
N ALA A 88 -7.38 -13.14 3.37
CA ALA A 88 -8.69 -13.76 3.52
C ALA A 88 -8.76 -14.67 4.75
N ILE A 89 -7.76 -15.52 4.98
CA ILE A 89 -7.69 -16.39 6.17
C ILE A 89 -7.72 -15.56 7.45
N ILE A 90 -6.93 -14.49 7.53
CA ILE A 90 -6.87 -13.62 8.72
C ILE A 90 -8.25 -13.03 9.01
N VAL A 91 -8.92 -12.50 7.99
CA VAL A 91 -10.27 -11.93 8.13
C VAL A 91 -11.26 -13.02 8.57
N PHE A 92 -11.30 -14.16 7.90
CA PHE A 92 -12.24 -15.23 8.28
C PHE A 92 -12.00 -15.75 9.70
N ALA A 93 -10.75 -15.94 10.10
CA ALA A 93 -10.42 -16.38 11.46
C ALA A 93 -10.86 -15.35 12.50
N GLY A 94 -10.55 -14.07 12.31
CA GLY A 94 -10.94 -13.01 13.26
C GLY A 94 -12.45 -12.88 13.42
N PHE A 95 -13.19 -12.89 12.31
CA PHE A 95 -14.65 -12.83 12.34
C PHE A 95 -15.29 -14.12 12.90
N TYR A 96 -14.65 -15.28 12.70
CA TYR A 96 -15.09 -16.53 13.32
C TYR A 96 -15.04 -16.43 14.86
N TYR A 97 -13.91 -16.01 15.42
CA TYR A 97 -13.77 -15.82 16.87
C TYR A 97 -14.67 -14.73 17.42
N LEU A 98 -14.95 -13.69 16.63
CA LEU A 98 -15.85 -12.61 17.03
C LEU A 98 -17.31 -13.08 17.14
N PHE A 99 -17.82 -13.77 16.10
CA PHE A 99 -19.25 -14.10 16.02
C PHE A 99 -19.64 -15.44 16.65
N PHE A 100 -18.80 -16.48 16.50
CA PHE A 100 -19.14 -17.81 17.00
C PHE A 100 -18.67 -18.02 18.44
N GLU A 101 -17.47 -17.57 18.77
CA GLU A 101 -16.88 -17.72 20.11
C GLU A 101 -17.17 -16.51 21.02
N GLY A 102 -17.64 -15.39 20.47
CA GLY A 102 -18.03 -14.20 21.22
C GLY A 102 -16.85 -13.43 21.86
N TRP A 103 -15.64 -13.56 21.30
CA TRP A 103 -14.44 -12.93 21.84
C TRP A 103 -14.47 -11.41 21.64
N THR A 104 -14.87 -10.69 22.68
CA THR A 104 -15.00 -9.23 22.67
C THR A 104 -14.15 -8.53 23.72
N LYS A 105 -13.41 -9.27 24.56
CA LYS A 105 -12.68 -8.73 25.71
C LYS A 105 -11.73 -7.59 25.32
N ASN A 106 -10.97 -7.80 24.25
CA ASN A 106 -9.98 -6.84 23.75
C ASN A 106 -10.61 -5.62 23.05
N LEU A 107 -11.89 -5.69 22.66
CA LEU A 107 -12.60 -4.62 21.95
C LEU A 107 -13.39 -3.68 22.90
N ARG A 108 -13.45 -3.98 24.20
CA ARG A 108 -14.28 -3.22 25.17
C ARG A 108 -13.71 -1.84 25.49
N GLU A 109 -12.38 -1.71 25.57
CA GLU A 109 -11.70 -0.46 25.90
C GLU A 109 -10.71 -0.07 24.79
N PRO A 110 -11.17 0.22 23.57
CA PRO A 110 -10.31 0.36 22.39
C PRO A 110 -9.40 1.60 22.44
N MET A 111 -9.71 2.57 23.29
CA MET A 111 -8.98 3.84 23.42
C MET A 111 -8.25 3.98 24.76
N ALA A 112 -8.22 2.93 25.58
CA ALA A 112 -7.54 2.99 26.87
C ALA A 112 -6.01 3.07 26.65
N GLY A 113 -5.36 4.05 27.29
CA GLY A 113 -3.91 4.27 27.17
C GLY A 113 -3.46 4.96 25.87
N SER A 114 -4.39 5.52 25.08
CA SER A 114 -4.07 6.26 23.87
C SER A 114 -3.30 7.55 24.15
N VAL A 115 -2.27 7.83 23.34
CA VAL A 115 -1.50 9.07 23.41
C VAL A 115 -1.95 10.02 22.32
N TRP A 116 -2.50 11.16 22.73
CA TRP A 116 -3.08 12.18 21.83
C TRP A 116 -2.10 13.28 21.43
N ALA A 117 -0.81 13.08 21.68
CA ALA A 117 0.22 14.05 21.32
C ALA A 117 0.26 14.22 19.78
N PRO A 118 0.19 15.46 19.25
CA PRO A 118 0.14 15.71 17.80
C PRO A 118 1.27 15.03 17.02
N GLY A 119 2.49 15.00 17.56
CA GLY A 119 3.62 14.32 16.91
C GLY A 119 3.46 12.80 16.79
N LYS A 120 2.88 12.14 17.80
CA LYS A 120 2.62 10.69 17.74
C LYS A 120 1.46 10.36 16.80
N LEU A 121 0.44 11.21 16.77
CA LEU A 121 -0.65 11.10 15.80
C LEU A 121 -0.12 11.25 14.36
N ALA A 122 0.74 12.24 14.11
CA ALA A 122 1.36 12.42 12.80
C ALA A 122 2.19 11.19 12.36
N LEU A 123 2.97 10.60 13.27
CA LEU A 123 3.71 9.36 12.98
C LEU A 123 2.78 8.17 12.71
N ALA A 124 1.66 8.05 13.44
CA ALA A 124 0.66 7.01 13.19
C ALA A 124 0.01 7.17 11.81
N PHE A 125 -0.31 8.41 11.40
CA PHE A 125 -0.79 8.70 10.05
C PHE A 125 0.25 8.38 8.99
N TYR A 126 1.53 8.65 9.23
CA TYR A 126 2.60 8.31 8.30
C TYR A 126 2.68 6.79 8.07
N GLY A 127 2.63 6.00 9.13
CA GLY A 127 2.57 4.54 9.04
C GLY A 127 1.32 4.04 8.30
N GLY A 128 0.16 4.63 8.58
CA GLY A 128 -1.08 4.32 7.87
C GLY A 128 -1.01 4.66 6.38
N LEU A 129 -0.50 5.85 6.02
CA LEU A 129 -0.34 6.29 4.64
C LEU A 129 0.62 5.39 3.85
N TRP A 130 1.67 4.87 4.49
CA TRP A 130 2.57 3.90 3.88
C TRP A 130 1.83 2.64 3.42
N SER A 131 0.88 2.14 4.22
CA SER A 131 0.06 0.97 3.84
C SER A 131 -0.85 1.22 2.63
N TYR A 132 -1.17 2.48 2.33
CA TYR A 132 -1.97 2.86 1.15
C TYR A 132 -1.12 3.32 -0.04
N ALA A 133 0.21 3.28 0.04
CA ALA A 133 1.09 3.74 -1.03
C ALA A 133 0.91 2.93 -2.35
N GLY A 134 1.15 3.58 -3.49
CA GLY A 134 1.05 2.98 -4.83
C GLY A 134 -0.19 3.38 -5.64
N TRP A 135 -1.07 4.23 -5.10
CA TRP A 135 -2.25 4.75 -5.79
C TRP A 135 -1.91 5.72 -6.94
N ASP A 136 -0.74 6.35 -6.88
CA ASP A 136 -0.18 7.30 -7.84
C ASP A 136 0.25 6.61 -9.15
N ILE A 137 0.78 5.40 -9.04
CA ILE A 137 1.29 4.59 -10.16
C ILE A 137 0.17 4.21 -11.15
N LEU A 138 -1.07 4.10 -10.69
CA LEU A 138 -2.21 3.75 -11.53
C LEU A 138 -2.41 4.75 -12.70
N ASN A 139 -1.97 5.99 -12.55
CA ASN A 139 -2.11 7.00 -13.61
C ASN A 139 -1.13 6.77 -14.78
N TYR A 140 -0.05 6.00 -14.60
CA TYR A 140 0.87 5.67 -15.71
C TYR A 140 0.19 4.81 -16.78
N GLY A 141 -0.78 3.98 -16.39
CA GLY A 141 -1.55 3.13 -17.31
C GLY A 141 -2.77 3.80 -17.94
N THR A 142 -3.02 5.09 -17.65
CA THR A 142 -4.17 5.84 -18.20
C THR A 142 -4.31 5.73 -19.72
N PRO A 143 -3.23 5.79 -20.52
CA PRO A 143 -3.33 5.70 -21.98
C PRO A 143 -3.86 4.36 -22.49
N GLU A 144 -3.79 3.30 -21.69
CA GLU A 144 -4.21 1.94 -22.06
C GLU A 144 -5.68 1.65 -21.68
N ILE A 145 -6.33 2.54 -20.92
CA ILE A 145 -7.69 2.35 -20.42
C ILE A 145 -8.73 2.82 -21.44
N GLU A 146 -9.69 1.96 -21.75
CA GLU A 146 -10.84 2.34 -22.57
C GLU A 146 -11.75 3.34 -21.82
N LYS A 147 -11.98 4.52 -22.42
CA LYS A 147 -12.78 5.63 -21.85
C LYS A 147 -12.26 6.11 -20.48
N PRO A 148 -11.04 6.68 -20.42
CA PRO A 148 -10.36 6.99 -19.16
C PRO A 148 -11.13 7.97 -18.27
N THR A 149 -11.81 8.97 -18.85
CA THR A 149 -12.53 10.01 -18.09
C THR A 149 -13.68 9.48 -17.22
N ARG A 150 -14.26 8.32 -17.54
CA ARG A 150 -15.32 7.68 -16.75
C ARG A 150 -14.81 6.47 -16.00
N THR A 151 -13.98 5.63 -16.64
CA THR A 151 -13.55 4.35 -16.09
C THR A 151 -12.51 4.53 -14.98
N MET A 152 -11.55 5.44 -15.14
CA MET A 152 -10.52 5.71 -14.11
C MET A 152 -11.10 6.13 -12.75
N PRO A 153 -11.96 7.17 -12.65
CA PRO A 153 -12.47 7.60 -11.35
C PRO A 153 -13.31 6.53 -10.67
N LEU A 154 -14.14 5.79 -11.43
CA LEU A 154 -14.94 4.71 -10.87
C LEU A 154 -14.07 3.55 -10.37
N SER A 155 -13.10 3.13 -11.19
CA SER A 155 -12.15 2.06 -10.81
C SER A 155 -11.39 2.45 -9.53
N LEU A 156 -10.86 3.67 -9.48
CA LEU A 156 -10.08 4.14 -8.34
C LEU A 156 -10.91 4.26 -7.06
N ILE A 157 -12.13 4.83 -7.13
CA ILE A 157 -13.02 4.93 -5.96
C ILE A 157 -13.37 3.52 -5.45
N SER A 158 -13.75 2.62 -6.35
CA SER A 158 -14.09 1.25 -5.97
C SER A 158 -12.90 0.51 -5.35
N GLY A 159 -11.69 0.66 -5.93
CA GLY A 159 -10.47 0.06 -5.42
C GLY A 159 -10.09 0.57 -4.04
N ILE A 160 -10.07 1.89 -3.83
CA ILE A 160 -9.77 2.49 -2.52
C ILE A 160 -10.78 2.05 -1.46
N LEU A 161 -12.07 1.97 -1.81
CA LEU A 161 -13.12 1.55 -0.88
C LEU A 161 -12.95 0.08 -0.47
N ILE A 162 -12.64 -0.81 -1.42
CA ILE A 162 -12.36 -2.23 -1.15
C ILE A 162 -11.14 -2.38 -0.24
N VAL A 163 -10.05 -1.65 -0.52
CA VAL A 163 -8.83 -1.68 0.31
C VAL A 163 -9.12 -1.17 1.71
N CYS A 164 -9.86 -0.06 1.84
CA CYS A 164 -10.25 0.50 3.14
C CYS A 164 -11.05 -0.51 3.98
N ILE A 165 -12.07 -1.13 3.39
CA ILE A 165 -12.89 -2.16 4.08
C ILE A 165 -12.01 -3.33 4.50
N THR A 166 -11.13 -3.80 3.62
CA THR A 166 -10.23 -4.94 3.90
C THR A 166 -9.26 -4.62 5.03
N TYR A 167 -8.66 -3.43 5.02
CA TYR A 167 -7.71 -3.02 6.07
C TYR A 167 -8.40 -2.87 7.42
N VAL A 168 -9.60 -2.29 7.46
CA VAL A 168 -10.40 -2.21 8.70
C VAL A 168 -10.76 -3.62 9.19
N ALA A 169 -11.20 -4.52 8.30
CA ALA A 169 -11.54 -5.90 8.64
C ALA A 169 -10.34 -6.68 9.21
N ILE A 170 -9.16 -6.53 8.62
CA ILE A 170 -7.92 -7.14 9.12
C ILE A 170 -7.54 -6.58 10.50
N ASN A 171 -7.59 -5.26 10.68
CA ASN A 171 -7.27 -4.65 11.98
C ASN A 171 -8.23 -5.11 13.09
N ILE A 172 -9.54 -5.17 12.80
CA ILE A 172 -10.52 -5.72 13.74
C ILE A 172 -10.18 -7.17 14.07
N SER A 173 -9.84 -7.97 13.06
CA SER A 173 -9.47 -9.39 13.24
C SER A 173 -8.25 -9.56 14.15
N TYR A 174 -7.24 -8.69 14.02
CA TYR A 174 -6.10 -8.69 14.95
C TYR A 174 -6.50 -8.33 16.37
N PHE A 175 -7.29 -7.28 16.57
CA PHE A 175 -7.69 -6.85 17.93
C PHE A 175 -8.64 -7.83 18.61
N VAL A 176 -9.37 -8.67 17.87
CA VAL A 176 -10.18 -9.74 18.47
C VAL A 176 -9.29 -10.79 19.14
N VAL A 177 -8.18 -11.16 18.50
CA VAL A 177 -7.34 -12.29 18.90
C VAL A 177 -6.17 -11.85 19.81
N LEU A 178 -5.56 -10.70 19.54
CA LEU A 178 -4.34 -10.24 20.19
C LEU A 178 -4.56 -9.00 21.05
N THR A 179 -3.81 -8.89 22.14
CA THR A 179 -3.76 -7.67 22.95
C THR A 179 -2.80 -6.63 22.36
N PRO A 180 -2.97 -5.33 22.67
CA PRO A 180 -2.07 -4.28 22.18
C PRO A 180 -0.60 -4.47 22.56
N ASN A 181 -0.32 -5.10 23.71
CA ASN A 181 1.06 -5.37 24.15
C ASN A 181 1.69 -6.52 23.38
N GLU A 182 0.93 -7.56 23.06
CA GLU A 182 1.38 -8.68 22.21
C GLU A 182 1.65 -8.20 20.78
N MET A 183 0.80 -7.31 20.24
CA MET A 183 1.05 -6.70 18.93
C MET A 183 2.34 -5.87 18.89
N LYS A 184 2.62 -5.07 19.93
CA LYS A 184 3.84 -4.24 20.00
C LYS A 184 5.12 -5.05 20.16
N ASN A 185 5.04 -6.17 20.89
CA ASN A 185 6.20 -7.02 21.16
C ASN A 185 6.43 -8.09 20.09
N SER A 186 5.50 -8.24 19.14
CA SER A 186 5.63 -9.18 18.03
C SER A 186 6.52 -8.62 16.93
N THR A 187 7.62 -9.30 16.64
CA THR A 187 8.50 -9.02 15.50
C THR A 187 7.78 -9.11 14.15
N ALA A 188 6.66 -9.83 14.06
CA ALA A 188 5.88 -9.98 12.82
C ALA A 188 4.89 -8.83 12.56
N VAL A 189 4.56 -8.01 13.57
CA VAL A 189 3.61 -6.87 13.45
C VAL A 189 4.34 -5.52 13.49
N ALA A 190 5.57 -5.49 14.00
CA ALA A 190 6.41 -4.30 14.09
C ALA A 190 7.35 -4.06 12.88
N ALA A 191 7.34 -4.96 11.88
CA ALA A 191 8.23 -4.94 10.71
C ALA A 191 7.49 -4.72 9.38
#